data_AF-A0A423GV08-F1
#
_entry.id   AF-A0A423GV08-F1
#
_cell.length_a   1.000
_cell.length_b   1.000
_cell.length_c   1.000
_cell.angle_alpha   90.00
_cell.angle_beta   90.00
_cell.angle_gamma   90.00
#
_symmetry.space_group_name_H-M   'P 1'
#
loop_
_entity.id
_entity.type
_entity.pdbx_description
1 polymer ?
#
loop_
_entity_poly.entity_id
_entity_poly.type
_entity_poly.pdbx_seq_one_letter_code
_entity_poly.pdbx_strand_id
1 'polypeptide(L)'
;MSDQEIVPISELQVNGINLSDAILQGQSMIEDLKSKGVREATFDNGAYFNHNSSTATTTLAADGIILEQRQHTTTIVLRNDASNQLEALAEVREIATQKTLGAFSGHSQPWISQKLGESNEDQ
;
A
#
# COMPACT_ATOMS: atom_id res chain seq x y z
N MET A 1 -1.17 -24.30 27.67
CA MET A 1 -1.68 -23.57 26.50
C MET A 1 -1.58 -22.13 26.86
N SER A 2 -0.77 -21.35 26.14
CA SER A 2 -0.62 -19.92 26.39
C SER A 2 -1.92 -19.24 25.97
N ASP A 3 -2.61 -18.59 26.90
CA ASP A 3 -3.71 -17.69 26.57
C ASP A 3 -3.15 -16.59 25.68
N GLN A 4 -3.43 -16.65 24.38
CA GLN A 4 -3.16 -15.54 23.47
C GLN A 4 -4.16 -14.44 23.81
N GLU A 5 -3.67 -13.40 24.47
CA GLU A 5 -4.42 -12.19 24.77
C GLU A 5 -4.95 -11.59 23.46
N ILE A 6 -6.28 -11.50 23.34
CA ILE A 6 -6.93 -10.89 22.18
C ILE A 6 -6.76 -9.38 22.32
N VAL A 7 -5.90 -8.80 21.51
CA VAL A 7 -5.70 -7.34 21.47
C VAL A 7 -6.66 -6.67 20.49
N PRO A 8 -7.20 -5.48 20.82
CA PRO A 8 -7.95 -4.67 19.86
C PRO A 8 -7.11 -4.29 18.64
N ILE A 9 -7.76 -4.08 17.49
CA ILE A 9 -7.09 -3.60 16.26
C ILE A 9 -6.32 -2.29 16.48
N SER A 10 -6.78 -1.44 17.42
CA SER A 10 -6.12 -0.19 17.77
C SER A 10 -4.74 -0.35 18.40
N GLU A 11 -4.47 -1.52 18.94
CA GLU A 11 -3.22 -1.87 19.62
C GLU A 11 -2.36 -2.81 18.77
N LEU A 12 -2.82 -3.18 17.57
CA LEU A 12 -2.05 -4.00 16.65
C LEU A 12 -0.82 -3.25 16.17
N GLN A 13 0.32 -3.92 16.32
CA GLN A 13 1.57 -3.54 15.71
C GLN A 13 1.90 -4.50 14.57
N VAL A 14 2.22 -3.95 13.41
CA VAL A 14 2.71 -4.69 12.24
C VAL A 14 4.02 -4.04 11.83
N ASN A 15 5.12 -4.78 11.77
CA ASN A 15 6.47 -4.25 11.53
C ASN A 15 6.88 -3.11 12.50
N GLY A 16 6.40 -3.14 13.75
CA GLY A 16 6.62 -2.07 14.73
C GLY A 16 5.82 -0.78 14.46
N ILE A 17 4.89 -0.80 13.50
CA ILE A 17 4.00 0.31 13.18
C ILE A 17 2.65 0.08 13.88
N ASN A 18 2.18 1.06 14.66
CA ASN A 18 0.81 1.07 15.15
C ASN A 18 -0.14 1.27 13.96
N LEU A 19 -1.03 0.30 13.73
CA LEU A 19 -1.91 0.32 12.57
C LEU A 19 -2.90 1.50 12.59
N SER A 20 -3.41 1.88 13.75
CA SER A 20 -4.34 3.02 13.84
C SER A 20 -3.67 4.34 13.50
N ASP A 21 -2.44 4.55 13.99
CA ASP A 21 -1.69 5.76 13.69
C ASP A 21 -1.36 5.86 12.20
N ALA A 22 -0.95 4.73 11.58
CA ALA A 22 -0.69 4.67 10.15
C ALA A 22 -1.93 4.98 9.29
N ILE A 23 -3.10 4.48 9.69
CA ILE A 23 -4.37 4.75 9.01
C ILE A 23 -4.71 6.24 9.12
N LEU A 24 -4.65 6.81 10.32
CA LEU A 24 -4.96 8.22 10.55
C LEU A 24 -4.02 9.14 9.78
N GLN A 25 -2.72 8.83 9.79
CA GLN A 25 -1.71 9.58 9.05
C GLN A 25 -1.96 9.48 7.53
N GLY A 26 -2.24 8.28 7.01
CA GLY A 26 -2.53 8.08 5.59
C GLY A 26 -3.79 8.80 5.14
N GLN A 27 -4.86 8.78 5.95
CA GLN A 27 -6.10 9.52 5.68
C GLN A 27 -5.85 11.03 5.66
N SER A 28 -5.15 11.55 6.66
CA SER A 28 -4.82 12.98 6.74
C SER A 28 -3.99 13.44 5.54
N MET A 29 -3.00 12.64 5.13
CA MET A 29 -2.19 12.92 3.95
C MET A 29 -3.03 12.91 2.66
N ILE A 30 -3.94 11.95 2.51
CA ILE A 30 -4.87 11.90 1.37
C ILE A 30 -5.74 13.15 1.32
N GLU A 31 -6.33 13.55 2.45
CA GLU A 31 -7.18 14.74 2.53
C GLU A 31 -6.42 16.01 2.17
N ASP A 32 -5.20 16.19 2.71
CA ASP A 32 -4.37 17.35 2.41
C ASP A 32 -4.02 17.42 0.92
N LEU A 33 -3.55 16.32 0.33
CA LEU A 33 -3.19 16.27 -1.10
C LEU A 33 -4.40 16.52 -2.00
N LYS A 34 -5.56 15.93 -1.68
CA LYS A 34 -6.82 16.16 -2.40
C LYS A 34 -7.27 17.60 -2.29
N SER A 35 -7.17 18.23 -1.11
CA SER A 35 -7.54 19.63 -0.90
C SER A 35 -6.71 20.59 -1.75
N LYS A 36 -5.46 20.23 -2.06
CA LYS A 36 -4.56 20.96 -2.95
C LYS A 36 -4.76 20.64 -4.44
N GLY A 37 -5.69 19.75 -4.78
CA GLY A 37 -5.95 19.33 -6.15
C GLY A 37 -4.87 18.42 -6.76
N VAL A 38 -4.02 17.81 -5.92
CA VAL A 38 -3.01 16.85 -6.37
C VAL A 38 -3.73 15.60 -6.88
N ARG A 39 -3.39 15.17 -8.09
CA ARG A 39 -3.91 13.93 -8.70
C ARG A 39 -2.91 12.78 -8.65
N GLU A 40 -1.62 13.08 -8.73
CA GLU A 40 -0.57 12.08 -8.68
C GLU A 40 0.67 12.72 -8.06
N ALA A 41 1.33 12.00 -7.16
CA ALA A 41 2.60 12.43 -6.57
C ALA A 41 3.49 11.22 -6.30
N THR A 42 4.79 11.39 -6.54
CA THR A 42 5.83 10.47 -6.07
C THR A 42 6.70 11.26 -5.10
N PHE A 43 6.93 10.69 -3.92
CA PHE A 43 7.68 11.33 -2.85
C PHE A 43 9.12 10.78 -2.83
N ASP A 44 10.05 11.56 -2.29
CA ASP A 44 11.47 11.19 -2.24
C ASP A 44 11.74 9.90 -1.44
N ASN A 45 10.84 9.55 -0.52
CA ASN A 45 10.88 8.31 0.24
C ASN A 45 10.31 7.09 -0.53
N GLY A 46 9.98 7.24 -1.81
CA GLY A 46 9.42 6.19 -2.66
C GLY A 46 7.91 5.98 -2.47
N ALA A 47 7.24 6.75 -1.61
CA ALA A 47 5.79 6.70 -1.50
C ALA A 47 5.14 7.24 -2.80
N TYR A 48 3.96 6.71 -3.10
CA TYR A 48 3.20 7.05 -4.27
C TYR A 48 1.77 7.36 -3.89
N PHE A 49 1.26 8.47 -4.41
CA PHE A 49 -0.12 8.90 -4.26
C PHE A 49 -0.77 9.03 -5.62
N ASN A 50 -2.02 8.57 -5.73
CA ASN A 50 -2.87 8.76 -6.90
C ASN A 50 -4.31 9.01 -6.47
N HIS A 51 -4.94 10.02 -7.06
CA HIS A 51 -6.37 10.29 -6.94
C HIS A 51 -7.01 10.32 -8.32
N ASN A 52 -7.90 9.34 -8.56
CA ASN A 52 -8.72 9.26 -9.76
C ASN A 52 -10.16 9.70 -9.45
N SER A 53 -10.52 10.90 -9.90
CA SER A 53 -11.86 11.45 -9.71
C SER A 53 -12.93 10.73 -10.54
N SER A 54 -12.58 10.06 -11.64
CA SER A 54 -13.57 9.37 -12.48
C SER A 54 -14.09 8.08 -11.85
N THR A 55 -13.26 7.41 -11.05
CA THR A 55 -13.62 6.19 -10.32
C THR A 55 -13.83 6.43 -8.83
N ALA A 56 -13.68 7.68 -8.36
CA ALA A 56 -13.67 8.04 -6.94
C ALA A 56 -12.67 7.19 -6.12
N THR A 57 -11.52 6.87 -6.72
CA THR A 57 -10.47 6.05 -6.10
C THR A 57 -9.30 6.92 -5.69
N THR A 58 -8.80 6.74 -4.48
CA THR A 58 -7.56 7.33 -4.00
C THR A 58 -6.66 6.23 -3.48
N THR A 59 -5.42 6.19 -3.93
CA THR A 59 -4.42 5.20 -3.52
C THR A 59 -3.22 5.93 -2.96
N LEU A 60 -2.80 5.52 -1.77
CA LEU A 60 -1.53 5.87 -1.18
C LEU A 60 -0.77 4.56 -0.94
N ALA A 61 0.44 4.46 -1.46
CA ALA A 61 1.29 3.29 -1.26
C ALA A 61 2.68 3.73 -0.82
N ALA A 62 3.27 2.93 0.06
CA ALA A 62 4.64 3.06 0.53
C ALA A 62 5.16 1.64 0.82
N ASP A 63 6.43 1.52 1.21
CA ASP A 63 7.03 0.20 1.42
C ASP A 63 6.22 -0.63 2.44
N GLY A 64 5.69 -1.77 1.98
CA GLY A 64 4.90 -2.70 2.78
C GLY A 64 3.47 -2.27 3.10
N ILE A 65 2.98 -1.13 2.62
CA ILE A 65 1.60 -0.67 2.86
C ILE A 65 0.91 -0.11 1.61
N ILE A 66 -0.36 -0.48 1.42
CA ILE A 66 -1.27 0.15 0.47
C ILE A 66 -2.52 0.59 1.24
N LEU A 67 -2.88 1.86 1.09
CA LEU A 67 -4.14 2.43 1.53
C LEU A 67 -4.94 2.82 0.29
N GLU A 68 -6.08 2.17 0.07
CA GLU A 68 -6.99 2.49 -1.02
C GLU A 68 -8.34 2.96 -0.46
N GLN A 69 -8.76 4.16 -0.85
CA GLN A 69 -10.08 4.69 -0.59
C GLN A 69 -10.90 4.69 -1.87
N ARG A 70 -12.06 4.03 -1.84
CA ARG A 70 -13.11 4.12 -2.86
C ARG A 70 -14.29 4.89 -2.29
N GLN A 71 -15.32 5.08 -3.10
CA GLN A 71 -16.54 5.78 -2.70
C GLN A 71 -17.18 5.25 -1.41
N HIS A 72 -17.13 3.93 -1.18
CA HIS A 72 -17.84 3.27 -0.06
C HIS A 72 -16.93 2.40 0.82
N THR A 73 -15.66 2.25 0.48
CA THR A 73 -14.76 1.32 1.16
C THR A 73 -13.38 1.93 1.33
N THR A 74 -12.74 1.64 2.45
CA THR A 74 -11.30 1.83 2.62
C THR A 74 -10.67 0.45 2.79
N THR A 75 -9.69 0.13 1.98
CA THR A 75 -8.92 -1.10 2.04
C THR A 75 -7.50 -0.77 2.46
N ILE A 76 -7.00 -1.50 3.45
CA ILE A 76 -5.61 -1.41 3.88
C ILE A 76 -4.99 -2.77 3.63
N VAL A 77 -3.84 -2.76 2.95
CA VAL A 77 -3.04 -3.95 2.72
C VAL A 77 -1.69 -3.75 3.37
N LEU A 78 -1.27 -4.71 4.18
CA LEU A 78 0.01 -4.71 4.86
C LEU A 78 0.77 -5.95 4.45
N ARG A 79 2.06 -5.79 4.18
CA ARG A 79 2.97 -6.93 4.06
C ARG A 79 3.26 -7.45 5.47
N ASN A 80 3.00 -8.74 5.69
CA ASN A 80 3.32 -9.39 6.97
C ASN A 80 4.83 -9.40 7.22
N ASP A 81 5.26 -9.24 8.46
CA ASP A 81 6.67 -9.08 8.87
C ASP A 81 7.61 -10.21 8.41
N ALA A 82 7.10 -11.44 8.30
CA ALA A 82 7.86 -12.61 7.86
C ALA A 82 7.74 -12.91 6.36
N SER A 83 6.86 -12.20 5.64
CA SER A 83 6.63 -12.42 4.22
C SER A 83 7.72 -11.75 3.40
N ASN A 84 8.21 -12.45 2.39
CA ASN A 84 9.11 -11.81 1.44
C ASN A 84 8.34 -10.88 0.50
N GLN A 85 9.05 -9.90 -0.03
CA GLN A 85 8.47 -8.86 -0.87
C GLN A 85 7.84 -9.40 -2.16
N LEU A 86 8.40 -10.43 -2.78
CA LEU A 86 7.91 -11.00 -4.05
C LEU A 86 6.60 -11.79 -3.84
N GLU A 87 6.49 -12.54 -2.75
CA GLU A 87 5.27 -13.24 -2.36
C GLU A 87 4.14 -12.24 -2.12
N ALA A 88 4.40 -11.20 -1.33
CA ALA A 88 3.41 -10.16 -1.05
C ALA A 88 3.00 -9.42 -2.33
N LEU A 89 3.95 -9.13 -3.22
CA LEU A 89 3.68 -8.51 -4.53
C LEU A 89 2.77 -9.39 -5.40
N ALA A 90 2.99 -10.70 -5.40
CA ALA A 90 2.18 -11.63 -6.18
C ALA A 90 0.70 -11.63 -5.74
N GLU A 91 0.43 -11.44 -4.45
CA GLU A 91 -0.94 -11.37 -3.91
C GLU A 91 -1.64 -10.05 -4.27
N VAL A 92 -0.92 -8.93 -4.30
CA VAL A 92 -1.51 -7.61 -4.52
C VAL A 92 -1.51 -7.16 -5.99
N ARG A 93 -0.87 -7.91 -6.89
CA ARG A 93 -0.72 -7.52 -8.31
C ARG A 93 -2.03 -7.29 -9.05
N GLU A 94 -3.09 -8.03 -8.69
CA GLU A 94 -4.39 -7.96 -9.36
C GLU A 94 -5.21 -6.73 -8.94
N ILE A 95 -4.84 -6.10 -7.82
CA ILE A 95 -5.60 -4.99 -7.23
C ILE A 95 -4.83 -3.66 -7.28
N ALA A 96 -3.58 -3.66 -7.75
CA ALA A 96 -2.70 -2.49 -7.70
C ALA A 96 -2.04 -2.20 -9.06
N THR A 97 -1.82 -0.92 -9.34
CA THR A 97 -1.10 -0.50 -10.55
C THR A 97 0.40 -0.74 -10.42
N GLN A 98 1.16 -0.79 -11.52
CA GLN A 98 2.62 -0.95 -11.46
C GLN A 98 3.33 0.11 -10.59
N LYS A 99 2.83 1.36 -10.57
CA LYS A 99 3.39 2.42 -9.72
C LYS A 99 3.10 2.16 -8.24
N THR A 100 1.88 1.72 -7.94
CA THR A 100 1.48 1.27 -6.60
C THR A 100 2.33 0.09 -6.14
N LEU A 101 2.57 -0.90 -7.00
CA LEU A 101 3.42 -2.05 -6.72
C LEU A 101 4.88 -1.63 -6.50
N GLY A 102 5.38 -0.68 -7.28
CA GLY A 102 6.71 -0.08 -7.07
C GLY A 102 6.84 0.48 -5.66
N ALA A 103 5.95 1.39 -5.29
CA ALA A 103 5.94 1.96 -3.95
C ALA A 103 5.77 0.92 -2.84
N PHE A 104 4.85 -0.05 -3.00
CA PHE A 104 4.62 -1.14 -2.05
C PHE A 104 5.85 -2.02 -1.83
N SER A 105 6.69 -2.15 -2.86
CA SER A 105 7.92 -2.92 -2.84
C SER A 105 9.14 -2.14 -2.35
N GLY A 106 9.01 -0.83 -2.10
CA GLY A 106 10.16 0.03 -1.81
C GLY A 106 11.14 0.18 -3.00
N HIS A 107 10.69 -0.11 -4.23
CA HIS A 107 11.51 -0.04 -5.44
C HIS A 107 10.84 0.78 -6.56
N SER A 108 11.64 1.12 -7.57
CA SER A 108 11.17 1.88 -8.72
C SER A 108 10.27 1.03 -9.64
N GLN A 109 9.36 1.69 -10.37
CA GLN A 109 8.50 1.00 -11.35
C GLN A 109 9.29 0.14 -12.38
N PRO A 110 10.45 0.57 -12.93
CA PRO A 110 11.24 -0.28 -13.83
C PRO A 110 11.69 -1.61 -13.22
N TRP A 111 12.00 -1.62 -11.91
CA TRP A 111 12.38 -2.85 -11.21
C TRP A 111 11.22 -3.85 -11.17
N ILE A 112 10.00 -3.36 -10.92
CA ILE A 112 8.78 -4.18 -10.92
C ILE A 112 8.51 -4.78 -12.29
N SER A 113 8.66 -3.99 -13.36
CA SER A 113 8.45 -4.48 -14.73
C SER A 113 9.41 -5.61 -15.09
N GLN A 114 10.65 -5.59 -14.61
CA GLN A 114 11.61 -6.68 -14.83
C GLN A 114 11.19 -7.93 -14.06
N LYS A 115 10.88 -7.81 -12.76
CA LYS A 115 10.59 -8.98 -11.91
C LYS A 115 9.25 -9.65 -12.21
N LEU A 116 8.22 -8.88 -12.54
CA LEU A 116 6.92 -9.43 -12.94
C LEU A 116 6.87 -9.80 -14.42
N GLY A 117 7.73 -9.23 -15.26
CA GLY A 117 7.89 -9.61 -16.68
C GLY A 117 8.55 -10.98 -16.84
N GLU A 118 9.60 -11.27 -16.06
CA GLU A 118 10.30 -12.57 -16.06
C GLU A 118 9.40 -13.73 -15.58
N SER A 119 8.41 -13.46 -14.73
CA SER A 119 7.54 -14.50 -14.15
C SER A 119 6.48 -15.06 -15.12
N ASN A 120 6.29 -14.46 -16.31
CA ASN A 120 5.29 -14.88 -17.30
C ASN A 120 5.89 -15.69 -18.48
N GLU A 121 7.20 -15.87 -18.55
CA GLU A 121 7.84 -16.62 -19.65
C GLU A 121 8.19 -18.08 -19.27
N ASP A 122 8.02 -18.47 -18.00
CA ASP A 122 8.29 -19.83 -17.49
C ASP A 122 7.02 -20.63 -17.10
N GLN A 123 5.87 -20.37 -17.76
CA GLN A 123 4.67 -21.24 -17.68
C GLN A 123 4.32 -21.90 -19.01
#